data_AF-W1YCI1-F1
#
_entry.id   AF-W1YCI1-F1
#
_cell.length_a   1.000
_cell.length_b   1.000
_cell.length_c   1.000
_cell.angle_alpha   90.00
_cell.angle_beta   90.00
_cell.angle_gamma   90.00
#
_symmetry.space_group_name_H-M   'P 1'
#
loop_
_entity.id
_entity.type
_entity.pdbx_description
1 polymer ?
#
loop_
_entity_poly.entity_id
_entity_poly.type
_entity_poly.pdbx_seq_one_letter_code
_entity_poly.pdbx_strand_id
1 'polypeptide(L)' 'MNIYIFAIVGLIVGTTLGWLSPFHIPISYANYTSVAVLAALDAVFGGSRAALERTFDLSNFV' A
#
# COMPACT_ATOMS: atom_id res chain seq x y z
N MET A 1 3.86 1.76 -21.11
CA MET A 1 2.78 1.91 -20.12
C MET A 1 3.35 2.71 -18.96
N ASN A 2 2.76 3.84 -18.60
CA ASN A 2 3.33 4.75 -17.59
C ASN A 2 3.11 4.18 -16.18
N ILE A 3 4.14 4.16 -15.32
CA ILE A 3 4.09 3.54 -13.97
C ILE A 3 2.93 4.07 -13.11
N TYR A 4 2.57 5.35 -13.30
CA TYR A 4 1.49 6.02 -12.59
C TYR A 4 0.10 5.41 -12.85
N ILE A 5 -0.09 4.75 -14.00
CA ILE A 5 -1.35 4.06 -14.31
C ILE A 5 -1.58 2.89 -13.35
N PHE A 6 -0.54 2.11 -13.06
CA PHE A 6 -0.62 1.00 -12.12
C PHE A 6 -0.87 1.49 -10.68
N ALA A 7 -0.25 2.59 -10.28
CA ALA A 7 -0.46 3.20 -8.97
C ALA A 7 -1.92 3.68 -8.79
N ILE A 8 -2.47 4.41 -9.78
CA ILE A 8 -3.85 4.89 -9.73
C ILE A 8 -4.85 3.73 -9.73
N VAL A 9 -4.64 2.73 -10.59
CA VAL A 9 -5.50 1.54 -10.64
C VAL A 9 -5.46 0.78 -9.31
N GLY A 10 -4.28 0.57 -8.74
CA GLY A 10 -4.13 -0.07 -7.42
C GLY A 10 -4.85 0.69 -6.30
N LEU A 11 -4.78 2.03 -6.31
CA LEU A 11 -5.47 2.87 -5.34
C LEU A 11 -6.99 2.73 -5.46
N ILE A 12 -7.53 2.84 -6.68
CA ILE A 12 -8.96 2.70 -6.94
C ILE A 12 -9.44 1.31 -6.51
N VAL A 13 -8.76 0.24 -6.94
CA VAL A 13 -9.13 -1.13 -6.60
C VAL A 13 -9.07 -1.36 -5.09
N GLY A 14 -8.00 -0.93 -4.42
CA GLY A 14 -7.82 -1.09 -2.98
C GLY A 14 -8.89 -0.35 -2.17
N THR A 15 -9.20 0.90 -2.52
CA THR A 15 -10.25 1.67 -1.85
C THR A 15 -11.64 1.09 -2.11
N THR A 16 -11.95 0.68 -3.34
CA THR A 16 -13.24 0.05 -3.66
C THR A 16 -13.43 -1.26 -2.89
N LEU A 17 -12.41 -2.13 -2.87
CA LEU A 17 -12.46 -3.39 -2.10
C LEU A 17 -12.58 -3.14 -0.59
N GLY A 18 -11.83 -2.16 -0.06
CA GLY A 18 -11.92 -1.77 1.34
C GLY A 18 -13.29 -1.21 1.73
N TRP A 19 -13.96 -0.48 0.84
CA TRP A 19 -15.30 0.06 1.08
C TRP A 19 -16.38 -1.02 1.04
N LEU A 20 -16.33 -1.93 0.06
CA LEU A 20 -17.30 -3.03 -0.09
C LEU A 20 -17.12 -4.13 0.96
N SER A 21 -15.97 -4.14 1.63
CA SER A 21 -15.63 -5.09 2.67
C SER A 21 -16.56 -4.94 3.89
N PRO A 22 -17.31 -5.99 4.29
CA PRO A 22 -18.14 -5.97 5.49
C PRO A 22 -17.34 -6.12 6.80
N PHE A 23 -16.01 -6.04 6.75
CA PHE A 23 -15.13 -6.19 7.91
C PHE A 23 -15.21 -4.95 8.83
N HIS A 24 -15.93 -5.10 9.93
CA HIS A 24 -15.91 -4.14 11.03
C HIS A 24 -14.69 -4.40 11.90
N ILE A 25 -13.81 -3.42 12.04
CA ILE A 25 -12.61 -3.53 12.85
C ILE A 25 -13.04 -3.55 14.33
N PRO A 26 -12.78 -4.64 15.07
CA PRO A 26 -13.10 -4.70 16.50
C PRO A 26 -12.31 -3.64 17.26
N ILE A 27 -12.88 -3.07 18.32
CA ILE A 27 -12.24 -2.01 19.11
C ILE A 27 -10.85 -2.39 19.64
N SER A 28 -10.61 -3.67 19.93
CA SER A 28 -9.29 -4.16 20.35
C SER A 28 -8.22 -4.04 19.25
N TYR A 29 -8.62 -4.07 17.98
CA TYR A 29 -7.73 -3.95 16.82
C TYR A 29 -7.69 -2.54 16.23
N ALA A 30 -8.52 -1.62 16.72
CA ALA A 30 -8.58 -0.24 16.22
C ALA A 30 -7.20 0.45 16.29
N ASN A 31 -6.44 0.24 17.37
CA ASN A 31 -5.09 0.79 17.52
C ASN A 31 -4.10 0.28 16.46
N TYR A 32 -4.28 -0.94 15.95
CA TYR A 32 -3.41 -1.52 14.92
C TYR A 32 -3.75 -1.00 13.52
N THR A 33 -4.95 -0.42 13.33
CA THR A 33 -5.38 0.10 12.02
C THR A 33 -4.51 1.26 11.59
N SER A 34 -4.21 2.18 12.50
CA SER A 34 -3.30 3.31 12.22
C SER A 34 -1.89 2.83 11.85
N VAL A 35 -1.39 1.79 12.53
CA VAL A 35 -0.08 1.18 12.24
C VAL A 35 -0.09 0.51 10.85
N ALA A 36 -1.17 -0.19 10.50
CA ALA A 36 -1.32 -0.82 9.20
C ALA A 36 -1.34 0.22 8.06
N VAL A 37 -2.06 1.34 8.25
CA VAL A 37 -2.07 2.45 7.28
C VAL A 37 -0.67 3.07 7.16
N LEU A 38 0.01 3.32 8.29
CA LEU A 38 1.37 3.87 8.29
C LEU A 38 2.35 2.94 7.55
N ALA A 39 2.28 1.63 7.80
CA ALA A 39 3.13 0.63 7.14
C ALA A 39 2.85 0.56 5.62
N ALA A 40 1.59 0.64 5.20
CA ALA A 40 1.23 0.68 3.79
C ALA A 40 1.75 1.94 3.10
N LEU A 41 1.66 3.11 3.75
CA LEU A 41 2.21 4.36 3.23
C LEU A 41 3.75 4.32 3.15
N ASP A 42 4.41 3.81 4.18
CA ASP A 42 5.86 3.63 4.19
C ASP A 42 6.34 2.75 3.03
N ALA A 43 5.65 1.63 2.76
CA ALA A 43 5.96 0.77 1.62
C ALA A 43 5.76 1.46 0.26
N VAL A 44 4.69 2.25 0.08
CA VAL A 44 4.45 2.97 -1.19
C VAL A 44 5.52 4.03 -1.45
N PHE A 45 5.85 4.84 -0.44
CA PHE A 45 6.87 5.88 -0.57
C PHE A 45 8.27 5.28 -0.66
N GLY A 46 8.58 4.26 0.13
CA GLY A 46 9.84 3.52 0.09
C GLY A 46 10.06 2.85 -1.27
N GLY A 47 9.06 2.16 -1.80
CA GLY A 47 9.11 1.54 -3.13
C GLY A 47 9.25 2.57 -4.25
N SER A 48 8.49 3.67 -4.19
CA SER A 48 8.61 4.76 -5.16
C SER A 48 10.00 5.39 -5.14
N ARG A 49 10.55 5.65 -3.96
CA ARG A 49 11.91 6.20 -3.79
C ARG A 49 12.97 5.27 -4.36
N ALA A 50 12.93 3.99 -4.02
CA ALA A 50 13.88 2.99 -4.53
C ALA A 50 13.80 2.85 -6.07
N ALA A 51 12.60 2.98 -6.65
CA ALA A 51 12.41 3.00 -8.09
C ALA A 51 13.06 4.24 -8.75
N LEU A 52 12.95 5.42 -8.14
CA LEU A 52 13.62 6.64 -8.61
C LEU A 52 15.15 6.56 -8.46
N GLU A 53 15.63 6.00 -7.36
CA GLU A 53 17.06 5.84 -7.07
C GLU A 53 17.73 4.74 -7.90
N ARG A 54 16.97 3.96 -8.68
CA ARG A 54 17.44 2.75 -9.42
C ARG A 54 18.15 1.72 -8.55
N THR A 55 17.90 1.77 -7.25
CA THR A 55 18.39 0.82 -6.24
C THR A 55 17.37 -0.28 -5.94
N PHE A 56 16.26 -0.31 -6.70
CA PHE A 56 15.22 -1.31 -6.56
C PHE A 56 15.73 -2.69 -6.99
N ASP A 57 16.19 -3.47 -6.01
CA ASP A 57 16.65 -4.83 -6.21
C ASP A 57 15.56 -5.82 -5.79
N LEU A 58 14.94 -6.49 -6.77
CA LEU A 58 13.94 -7.53 -6.53
C LEU A 58 14.50 -8.71 -5.73
N SER A 59 15.82 -8.89 -5.69
CA SER A 59 16.48 -9.95 -4.91
C SER A 59 16.23 -9.83 -3.40
N ASN A 60 15.91 -8.65 -2.88
CA ASN A 60 15.64 -8.45 -1.46
C ASN A 60 14.18 -8.74 -1.05
N PHE A 61 13.29 -8.96 -2.02
CA PHE A 61 11.85 -9.18 -1.79
C PHE A 61 11.39 -10.62 -2.06
N VAL A 62 12.27 -11.50 -2.56
CA VAL A 62 11.97 -12.93 -2.84
C VAL A 62 12.47 -13.84 -1.72
#